data_AF-A0A9E2F7G9-F1
#
_entry.id   AF-A0A9E2F7G9-F1
#
_cell.length_a   1.000
_cell.length_b   1.000
_cell.length_c   1.000
_cell.angle_alpha   90.00
_cell.angle_beta   90.00
_cell.angle_gamma   90.00
#
_symmetry.space_group_name_H-M   'P 1'
#
loop_
_entity.id
_entity.type
_entity.pdbx_description
1 polymer ?
#
loop_
_entity_poly.entity_id
_entity_poly.type
_entity_poly.pdbx_seq_one_letter_code
_entity_poly.pdbx_strand_id
1 'polypeptide(L)'
;MTSTSSEASVPAPEPTSPVDASAKPARSQSVQPVLEKLFELYPHLFGAQFLPLKLGIFQELLATHPEYFTRDSLKAALGVHTRSTRYLQSVAAGHKRHDLQGAAVEDVSAQHIYLAMLELFRRRQGRSREDLRPKFRAQLVAAFEASGLSRQDYLTMAQTHDLHANALLEEALAEHDQQLAKQEALLSAFGNSGKTVEEFADMYGLDPRDVARALAKKQGLAETDQ
;
A
#
# COMPACT_ATOMS: atom_id res chain seq x y z
N MET A 1 -65.21 42.11 34.11
CA MET A 1 -65.38 41.40 32.83
C MET A 1 -65.45 42.45 31.74
N THR A 2 -64.34 42.73 31.07
CA THR A 2 -64.24 43.77 30.04
C THR A 2 -64.01 43.11 28.68
N SER A 3 -64.96 43.33 27.78
CA SER A 3 -64.84 43.07 26.34
C SER A 3 -64.09 44.21 25.67
N THR A 4 -63.17 43.93 24.76
CA THR A 4 -62.72 44.84 23.69
C THR A 4 -62.09 44.02 22.57
N SER A 5 -62.66 44.13 21.37
CA SER A 5 -62.11 43.67 20.09
C SER A 5 -60.97 44.57 19.62
N SER A 6 -59.98 44.03 18.90
CA SER A 6 -59.52 44.61 17.63
C SER A 6 -58.68 43.60 16.85
N GLU A 7 -58.75 43.77 15.54
CA GLU A 7 -58.52 42.86 14.43
C GLU A 7 -57.18 43.16 13.72
N ALA A 8 -56.69 42.15 12.99
CA ALA A 8 -55.71 42.18 11.89
C ALA A 8 -54.26 42.65 12.17
N SER A 9 -53.28 41.77 11.94
CA SER A 9 -52.74 41.53 10.60
C SER A 9 -51.47 40.66 10.69
N VAL A 10 -51.44 39.57 9.94
CA VAL A 10 -50.29 38.68 9.78
C VAL A 10 -49.45 39.16 8.62
N PRO A 11 -48.12 39.33 8.74
CA PRO A 11 -47.26 39.37 7.58
C PRO A 11 -46.78 37.95 7.25
N ALA A 12 -47.01 37.57 6.00
CA ALA A 12 -46.48 36.38 5.36
C ALA A 12 -44.93 36.44 5.29
N PRO A 13 -44.23 35.29 5.30
CA PRO A 13 -42.80 35.24 5.07
C PRO A 13 -42.50 35.45 3.58
N GLU A 14 -41.66 36.43 3.28
CA GLU A 14 -41.09 36.65 1.94
C GLU A 14 -40.16 35.49 1.52
N PRO A 15 -40.04 35.26 0.20
CA PRO A 15 -39.49 34.04 -0.37
C PRO A 15 -37.96 33.97 -0.24
N THR A 16 -37.49 32.82 0.25
CA THR A 16 -36.10 32.40 0.18
C THR A 16 -35.69 32.19 -1.28
N SER A 17 -34.79 33.05 -1.75
CA SER A 17 -34.02 32.78 -2.98
C SER A 17 -32.97 31.70 -2.69
N PRO A 18 -32.77 30.73 -3.61
CA PRO A 18 -31.86 29.61 -3.38
C PRO A 18 -30.42 30.10 -3.59
N VAL A 19 -29.60 30.01 -2.54
CA VAL A 19 -28.15 30.17 -2.70
C VAL A 19 -27.58 28.85 -3.22
N ASP A 20 -27.01 28.97 -4.41
CA ASP A 20 -26.33 27.95 -5.20
C ASP A 20 -25.49 26.95 -4.38
N ALA A 21 -25.81 25.69 -4.61
CA ALA A 21 -24.89 24.59 -4.41
C ALA A 21 -23.85 24.59 -5.55
N SER A 22 -22.64 25.12 -5.31
CA SER A 22 -21.38 24.66 -5.95
C SER A 22 -20.19 25.58 -5.65
N ALA A 23 -19.56 25.42 -4.50
CA ALA A 23 -18.26 26.05 -4.21
C ALA A 23 -17.22 25.02 -3.73
N LYS A 24 -16.62 24.31 -4.69
CA LYS A 24 -15.21 23.89 -4.63
C LYS A 24 -14.68 24.00 -6.06
N PRO A 25 -13.76 24.94 -6.35
CA PRO A 25 -12.34 24.57 -6.33
C PRO A 25 -11.36 25.77 -6.18
N ALA A 26 -11.14 26.31 -4.97
CA ALA A 26 -10.04 27.27 -4.75
C ALA A 26 -8.72 26.58 -4.31
N ARG A 27 -8.79 25.40 -3.69
CA ARG A 27 -7.61 24.70 -3.14
C ARG A 27 -6.83 23.85 -4.15
N SER A 28 -7.43 23.48 -5.28
CA SER A 28 -6.75 22.65 -6.30
C SER A 28 -5.90 23.47 -7.27
N GLN A 29 -6.28 24.73 -7.53
CA GLN A 29 -5.55 25.63 -8.43
C GLN A 29 -4.22 26.10 -7.81
N SER A 30 -4.08 26.14 -6.49
CA SER A 30 -2.85 26.56 -5.82
C SER A 30 -1.77 25.47 -5.67
N VAL A 31 -2.07 24.22 -6.05
CA VAL A 31 -1.14 23.08 -5.84
C VAL A 31 -0.32 22.75 -7.09
N GLN A 32 -0.90 22.93 -8.28
CA GLN A 32 -0.24 22.55 -9.53
C GLN A 32 1.09 23.29 -9.76
N PRO A 33 1.19 24.63 -9.57
CA PRO A 33 2.46 25.32 -9.79
C PRO A 33 3.58 24.86 -8.84
N VAL A 34 3.22 24.45 -7.62
CA VAL A 34 4.18 23.93 -6.64
C VAL A 34 4.68 22.54 -7.04
N LEU A 35 3.79 21.68 -7.55
CA LEU A 35 4.17 20.37 -8.08
C LEU A 35 5.07 20.49 -9.30
N GLU A 36 4.72 21.37 -10.25
CA GLU A 36 5.56 21.67 -11.41
C GLU A 36 6.94 22.14 -10.97
N LYS A 37 7.01 23.03 -9.96
CA LYS A 37 8.29 23.49 -9.44
C LYS A 37 9.11 22.39 -8.78
N LEU A 38 8.47 21.47 -8.05
CA LEU A 38 9.15 20.29 -7.51
C LEU A 38 9.70 19.38 -8.62
N PHE A 39 8.97 19.24 -9.74
CA PHE A 39 9.39 18.41 -10.86
C PHE A 39 10.58 19.03 -11.60
N GLU A 40 10.61 20.36 -11.74
CA GLU A 40 11.74 21.11 -12.30
C GLU A 40 13.00 20.98 -11.43
N LEU A 41 12.86 21.19 -10.11
CA LEU A 41 13.99 21.22 -9.19
C LEU A 41 14.55 19.82 -8.90
N TYR A 42 13.68 18.81 -8.80
CA TYR A 42 14.04 17.46 -8.37
C TYR A 42 13.45 16.38 -9.30
N PRO A 43 13.83 16.37 -10.60
CA PRO A 43 13.25 15.47 -11.59
C PRO A 43 13.53 13.98 -11.29
N HIS A 44 14.59 13.68 -10.53
CA HIS A 44 14.92 12.31 -10.13
C HIS A 44 14.00 11.76 -9.02
N LEU A 45 13.37 12.62 -8.21
CA LEU A 45 12.40 12.21 -7.17
C LEU A 45 10.95 12.27 -7.67
N PHE A 46 10.64 13.30 -8.47
CA PHE A 46 9.26 13.64 -8.82
C PHE A 46 8.94 13.51 -10.32
N GLY A 47 9.90 13.15 -11.18
CA GLY A 47 9.75 13.15 -12.64
C GLY A 47 9.19 11.84 -13.22
N ALA A 48 9.95 11.20 -14.11
CA ALA A 48 9.50 10.00 -14.83
C ALA A 48 9.36 8.77 -13.90
N GLN A 49 10.17 8.70 -12.84
CA GLN A 49 10.05 7.70 -11.80
C GLN A 49 9.84 8.44 -10.48
N PHE A 50 8.81 8.03 -9.73
CA PHE A 50 8.57 8.59 -8.41
C PHE A 50 9.32 7.73 -7.40
N LEU A 51 10.03 8.35 -6.48
CA LEU A 51 10.77 7.64 -5.43
C LEU A 51 10.17 7.95 -4.05
N PRO A 52 10.18 6.99 -3.10
CA PRO A 52 9.76 7.25 -1.74
C PRO A 52 10.63 8.35 -1.13
N LEU A 53 10.01 9.29 -0.44
CA LEU A 53 10.72 10.44 0.10
C LEU A 53 11.31 10.14 1.48
N LYS A 54 12.50 10.70 1.76
CA LYS A 54 13.14 10.69 3.08
C LYS A 54 12.24 11.34 4.14
N LEU A 55 12.31 10.83 5.36
CA LEU A 55 11.65 11.46 6.51
C LEU A 55 12.24 12.86 6.76
N GLY A 56 11.38 13.86 6.96
CA GLY A 56 11.83 15.25 7.15
C GLY A 56 12.06 16.05 5.86
N ILE A 57 11.89 15.45 4.67
CA ILE A 57 12.10 16.13 3.38
C ILE A 57 11.31 17.43 3.23
N PHE A 58 10.15 17.52 3.88
CA PHE A 58 9.32 18.72 3.89
C PHE A 58 10.05 19.92 4.49
N GLN A 59 10.76 19.72 5.59
CA GLN A 59 11.51 20.79 6.25
C GLN A 59 12.76 21.15 5.45
N GLU A 60 13.42 20.16 4.86
CA GLU A 60 14.57 20.38 3.97
C GLU A 60 14.17 21.19 2.73
N LEU A 61 13.03 20.88 2.10
CA LEU A 61 12.51 21.65 0.96
C LEU A 61 12.19 23.10 1.31
N LEU A 62 11.54 23.35 2.46
CA LEU A 62 11.24 24.71 2.92
C LEU A 62 12.51 25.51 3.25
N ALA A 63 13.52 24.86 3.82
CA ALA A 63 14.77 25.51 4.18
C ALA A 63 15.64 25.80 2.95
N THR A 64 15.62 24.92 1.95
CA THR A 64 16.44 25.04 0.75
C THR A 64 15.85 26.04 -0.25
N HIS A 65 14.52 26.11 -0.35
CA HIS A 65 13.79 26.90 -1.34
C HIS A 65 12.67 27.76 -0.71
N PRO A 66 12.97 28.62 0.28
CA PRO A 66 11.98 29.44 0.96
C PRO A 66 11.28 30.45 0.03
N GLU A 67 11.90 30.82 -1.08
CA GLU A 67 11.37 31.73 -2.10
C GLU A 67 10.31 31.07 -2.99
N TYR A 68 10.37 29.74 -3.16
CA TYR A 68 9.45 29.00 -4.02
C TYR A 68 8.33 28.33 -3.23
N PHE A 69 8.56 28.00 -1.95
CA PHE A 69 7.65 27.17 -1.17
C PHE A 69 7.16 27.85 0.10
N THR A 70 5.83 27.95 0.22
CA THR A 70 5.19 28.23 1.51
C THR A 70 4.78 26.94 2.20
N ARG A 71 4.74 26.94 3.54
CA ARG A 71 4.42 25.74 4.35
C ARG A 71 3.12 25.06 3.89
N ASP A 72 2.06 25.82 3.68
CA ASP A 72 0.74 25.28 3.35
C ASP A 72 0.66 24.76 1.91
N SER A 73 1.26 25.49 0.96
CA SER A 73 1.25 25.10 -0.45
C SER A 73 2.09 23.86 -0.70
N LEU A 74 3.28 23.77 -0.08
CA LEU A 74 4.13 22.58 -0.14
C LEU A 74 3.48 21.38 0.52
N LYS A 75 2.83 21.56 1.68
CA LYS A 75 2.12 20.48 2.37
C LYS A 75 1.00 19.92 1.49
N ALA A 76 0.24 20.80 0.84
CA ALA A 76 -0.80 20.38 -0.09
C ALA A 76 -0.23 19.64 -1.31
N ALA A 77 0.86 20.13 -1.91
CA ALA A 77 1.54 19.51 -3.04
C ALA A 77 2.09 18.11 -2.71
N LEU A 78 2.85 17.98 -1.62
CA LEU A 78 3.34 16.68 -1.17
C LEU A 78 2.19 15.74 -0.81
N GLY A 79 1.09 16.25 -0.25
CA GLY A 79 -0.13 15.48 0.00
C GLY A 79 -0.73 14.89 -1.28
N VAL A 80 -0.76 15.65 -2.37
CA VAL A 80 -1.20 15.14 -3.69
C VAL A 80 -0.19 14.12 -4.24
N HIS A 81 1.11 14.44 -4.20
CA HIS A 81 2.16 13.58 -4.74
C HIS A 81 2.19 12.21 -4.05
N THR A 82 2.23 12.18 -2.72
CA THR A 82 2.34 10.95 -1.90
C THR A 82 1.09 10.06 -1.94
N ARG A 83 -0.06 10.60 -2.36
CA ARG A 83 -1.30 9.84 -2.56
C ARG A 83 -1.50 9.38 -4.00
N SER A 84 -0.64 9.81 -4.93
CA SER A 84 -0.72 9.43 -6.34
C SER A 84 -0.46 7.94 -6.52
N THR A 85 -1.10 7.34 -7.54
CA THR A 85 -0.91 5.91 -7.85
C THR A 85 0.55 5.58 -8.15
N ARG A 86 1.27 6.47 -8.85
CA ARG A 86 2.70 6.29 -9.18
C ARG A 86 3.58 6.25 -7.94
N TYR A 87 3.32 7.14 -6.97
CA TYR A 87 4.04 7.12 -5.70
C TYR A 87 3.77 5.83 -4.92
N LEU A 88 2.49 5.45 -4.78
CA LEU A 88 2.11 4.24 -4.07
C LEU A 88 2.70 2.97 -4.71
N GLN A 89 2.80 2.92 -6.05
CA GLN A 89 3.47 1.82 -6.75
C GLN A 89 4.95 1.73 -6.37
N SER A 90 5.63 2.86 -6.27
CA SER A 90 7.03 2.92 -5.86
C SER A 90 7.24 2.44 -4.41
N VAL A 91 6.36 2.86 -3.50
CA VAL A 91 6.35 2.40 -2.11
C VAL A 91 6.04 0.91 -2.02
N ALA A 92 5.02 0.43 -2.72
CA ALA A 92 4.63 -0.98 -2.75
C ALA A 92 5.70 -1.89 -3.36
N ALA A 93 6.57 -1.36 -4.23
CA ALA A 93 7.71 -2.08 -4.78
C ALA A 93 8.88 -2.21 -3.79
N GLY A 94 8.79 -1.61 -2.60
CA GLY A 94 9.83 -1.69 -1.57
C GLY A 94 11.07 -0.86 -1.87
N HIS A 95 10.99 0.15 -2.75
CA HIS A 95 12.11 1.06 -2.99
C HIS A 95 12.50 1.80 -1.71
N LYS A 96 13.80 2.10 -1.56
CA LYS A 96 14.31 2.91 -0.44
C LYS A 96 13.78 4.34 -0.52
N ARG A 97 13.78 5.03 0.61
CA ARG A 97 13.58 6.47 0.72
C ARG A 97 14.79 7.20 0.20
N HIS A 98 14.56 8.28 -0.54
CA HIS A 98 15.61 9.10 -1.13
C HIS A 98 15.59 10.53 -0.59
N ASP A 99 16.78 11.09 -0.41
CA ASP A 99 16.97 12.51 -0.07
C ASP A 99 16.83 13.42 -1.30
N LEU A 100 16.99 14.73 -1.10
CA LEU A 100 16.89 15.75 -2.15
C LEU A 100 17.97 15.64 -3.23
N GLN A 101 19.06 14.93 -2.96
CA GLN A 101 20.13 14.68 -3.91
C GLN A 101 19.88 13.38 -4.70
N GLY A 102 18.85 12.62 -4.34
CA GLY A 102 18.51 11.35 -4.96
C GLY A 102 19.32 10.18 -4.45
N ALA A 103 20.01 10.32 -3.31
CA ALA A 103 20.68 9.20 -2.67
C ALA A 103 19.67 8.39 -1.85
N ALA A 104 19.79 7.06 -1.90
CA ALA A 104 18.97 6.15 -1.10
C ALA A 104 19.47 6.15 0.36
N VAL A 105 18.59 6.44 1.31
CA VAL A 105 18.96 6.69 2.72
C VAL A 105 18.37 5.65 3.67
N GLU A 106 17.09 5.31 3.51
CA GLU A 106 16.35 4.50 4.49
C GLU A 106 15.43 3.50 3.80
N ASP A 107 15.17 2.35 4.43
CA ASP A 107 14.13 1.45 3.95
C ASP A 107 12.73 1.99 4.27
N VAL A 108 11.77 1.73 3.38
CA VAL A 108 10.37 1.97 3.68
C VAL A 108 9.91 0.88 4.65
N SER A 109 9.25 1.28 5.74
CA SER A 109 8.73 0.31 6.71
C SER A 109 7.72 -0.64 6.07
N ALA A 110 7.71 -1.89 6.53
CA ALA A 110 6.77 -2.92 6.07
C ALA A 110 5.30 -2.44 6.16
N GLN A 111 4.97 -1.64 7.18
CA GLN A 111 3.63 -1.04 7.32
C GLN A 111 3.25 -0.14 6.16
N HIS A 112 4.16 0.73 5.73
CA HIS A 112 3.89 1.63 4.61
C HIS A 112 3.80 0.88 3.29
N ILE A 113 4.62 -0.17 3.10
CA ILE A 113 4.53 -1.07 1.93
C ILE A 113 3.15 -1.73 1.89
N TYR A 114 2.73 -2.35 2.99
CA TYR A 114 1.42 -3.00 3.12
C TYR A 114 0.27 -2.02 2.83
N LEU A 115 0.27 -0.84 3.46
CA LEU A 115 -0.78 0.15 3.26
C LEU A 115 -0.83 0.66 1.81
N ALA A 116 0.32 0.84 1.16
CA ALA A 116 0.38 1.23 -0.24
C ALA A 116 -0.19 0.15 -1.16
N MET A 117 0.15 -1.12 -0.91
CA MET A 117 -0.41 -2.25 -1.65
C MET A 117 -1.93 -2.37 -1.46
N LEU A 118 -2.42 -2.25 -0.23
CA LEU A 118 -3.85 -2.28 0.08
C LEU A 118 -4.62 -1.15 -0.64
N GLU A 119 -4.06 0.06 -0.63
CA GLU A 119 -4.62 1.21 -1.34
C GLU A 119 -4.68 0.97 -2.86
N LEU A 120 -3.61 0.44 -3.46
CA LEU A 120 -3.56 0.12 -4.88
C LEU A 120 -4.56 -0.98 -5.25
N PHE A 121 -4.64 -2.04 -4.44
CA PHE A 121 -5.61 -3.11 -4.60
C PHE A 121 -7.04 -2.55 -4.59
N ARG A 122 -7.40 -1.74 -3.60
CA ARG A 122 -8.73 -1.14 -3.49
C ARG A 122 -9.07 -0.27 -4.71
N ARG A 123 -8.13 0.57 -5.16
CA ARG A 123 -8.29 1.40 -6.36
C ARG A 123 -8.51 0.57 -7.62
N ARG A 124 -7.79 -0.54 -7.76
CA ARG A 124 -7.84 -1.41 -8.94
C ARG A 124 -9.12 -2.25 -8.95
N GLN A 125 -9.50 -2.81 -7.80
CA GLN A 125 -10.71 -3.60 -7.65
C GLN A 125 -11.97 -2.74 -7.90
N GLY A 126 -12.00 -1.49 -7.44
CA GLY A 126 -13.11 -0.58 -7.73
C GLY A 126 -13.30 -0.22 -9.21
N ARG A 127 -12.32 -0.54 -10.07
CA ARG A 127 -12.35 -0.28 -11.52
C ARG A 127 -12.46 -1.57 -12.36
N SER A 128 -12.30 -2.74 -11.74
CA SER A 128 -12.28 -4.04 -12.42
C SER A 128 -13.43 -4.92 -11.94
N ARG A 129 -13.97 -5.75 -12.85
CA ARG A 129 -14.91 -6.82 -12.51
C ARG A 129 -14.21 -8.16 -12.21
N GLU A 130 -12.92 -8.24 -12.51
CA GLU A 130 -12.09 -9.41 -12.21
C GLU A 130 -11.85 -9.54 -10.71
N ASP A 131 -11.75 -10.78 -10.23
CA ASP A 131 -11.30 -11.06 -8.87
C ASP A 131 -9.78 -10.91 -8.77
N LEU A 132 -9.33 -9.79 -8.18
CA LEU A 132 -7.90 -9.51 -8.03
C LEU A 132 -7.32 -10.08 -6.73
N ARG A 133 -8.14 -10.74 -5.89
CA ARG A 133 -7.69 -11.28 -4.59
C ARG A 133 -6.55 -12.28 -4.73
N PRO A 134 -6.54 -13.25 -5.69
CA PRO A 134 -5.44 -14.20 -5.80
C PRO A 134 -4.09 -13.52 -6.04
N LYS A 135 -4.06 -12.52 -6.93
CA LYS A 135 -2.86 -11.73 -7.19
C LYS A 135 -2.44 -10.92 -5.98
N PHE A 136 -3.40 -10.31 -5.27
CA PHE A 136 -3.09 -9.52 -4.09
C PHE A 136 -2.58 -10.39 -2.93
N ARG A 137 -3.15 -11.58 -2.70
CA ARG A 137 -2.63 -12.54 -1.70
C ARG A 137 -1.18 -12.92 -1.98
N ALA A 138 -0.83 -13.22 -3.24
CA ALA A 138 0.56 -13.51 -3.61
C ALA A 138 1.50 -12.32 -3.32
N GLN A 139 1.05 -11.08 -3.54
CA GLN A 139 1.83 -9.89 -3.19
C GLN A 139 1.97 -9.73 -1.67
N LEU A 140 0.92 -10.01 -0.89
CA LEU A 140 0.97 -9.93 0.58
C LEU A 140 1.98 -10.92 1.15
N VAL A 141 1.98 -12.15 0.65
CA VAL A 141 2.96 -13.19 1.05
C VAL A 141 4.38 -12.76 0.70
N ALA A 142 4.62 -12.26 -0.51
CA ALA A 142 5.95 -11.79 -0.91
C ALA A 142 6.44 -10.61 -0.04
N ALA A 143 5.55 -9.67 0.31
CA ALA A 143 5.87 -8.55 1.20
C ALA A 143 6.14 -9.02 2.64
N PHE A 144 5.41 -10.03 3.11
CA PHE A 144 5.65 -10.67 4.41
C PHE A 144 7.03 -11.33 4.44
N GLU A 145 7.36 -12.18 3.47
CA GLU A 145 8.67 -12.83 3.36
C GLU A 145 9.82 -11.80 3.31
N ALA A 146 9.67 -10.76 2.48
CA ALA A 146 10.67 -9.70 2.37
C ALA A 146 10.83 -8.86 3.64
N SER A 147 9.82 -8.82 4.52
CA SER A 147 9.88 -8.06 5.77
C SER A 147 10.77 -8.72 6.83
N GLY A 148 10.98 -10.04 6.75
CA GLY A 148 11.69 -10.82 7.76
C GLY A 148 11.01 -10.87 9.14
N LEU A 149 9.79 -10.36 9.28
CA LEU A 149 9.05 -10.35 10.54
C LEU A 149 8.44 -11.73 10.83
N SER A 150 8.20 -12.01 12.13
CA SER A 150 7.36 -13.14 12.50
C SER A 150 5.92 -12.92 12.03
N ARG A 151 5.18 -14.01 11.82
CA ARG A 151 3.74 -13.94 11.44
C ARG A 151 2.94 -13.06 12.39
N GLN A 152 3.17 -13.22 13.70
CA GLN A 152 2.44 -12.47 14.72
C GLN A 152 2.77 -10.97 14.64
N ASP A 153 4.05 -10.62 14.52
CA ASP A 153 4.48 -9.23 14.44
C ASP A 153 3.98 -8.56 13.16
N TYR A 154 3.99 -9.27 12.04
CA TYR A 154 3.49 -8.76 10.77
C TYR A 154 1.98 -8.48 10.83
N LEU A 155 1.18 -9.40 11.39
CA LEU A 155 -0.26 -9.21 11.57
C LEU A 155 -0.57 -8.03 12.50
N THR A 156 0.14 -7.90 13.62
CA THR A 156 -0.04 -6.77 14.54
C THR A 156 0.32 -5.44 13.87
N MET A 157 1.41 -5.40 13.10
CA MET A 157 1.85 -4.21 12.38
C MET A 157 0.86 -3.80 11.26
N ALA A 158 0.32 -4.78 10.53
CA ALA A 158 -0.58 -4.58 9.40
C ALA A 158 -2.05 -4.36 9.81
N GLN A 159 -2.38 -4.43 11.10
CA GLN A 159 -3.74 -4.31 11.57
C GLN A 159 -4.35 -2.94 11.23
N THR A 160 -5.52 -2.95 10.61
CA THR A 160 -6.28 -1.73 10.27
C THR A 160 -7.73 -1.81 10.78
N HIS A 161 -8.49 -0.74 10.57
CA HIS A 161 -9.94 -0.75 10.83
C HIS A 161 -10.74 -1.50 9.76
N ASP A 162 -10.12 -1.85 8.63
CA ASP A 162 -10.76 -2.61 7.56
C ASP A 162 -10.70 -4.11 7.88
N LEU A 163 -11.79 -4.63 8.45
CA LEU A 163 -11.87 -6.03 8.86
C LEU A 163 -11.74 -7.01 7.69
N HIS A 164 -12.18 -6.62 6.49
CA HIS A 164 -12.05 -7.46 5.30
C HIS A 164 -10.59 -7.55 4.84
N ALA A 165 -9.86 -6.43 4.88
CA ALA A 165 -8.43 -6.43 4.58
C ALA A 165 -7.63 -7.27 5.59
N ASN A 166 -7.95 -7.15 6.88
CA ASN A 166 -7.30 -7.93 7.94
C ASN A 166 -7.54 -9.44 7.74
N ALA A 167 -8.79 -9.85 7.52
CA ALA A 167 -9.14 -11.26 7.27
C ALA A 167 -8.42 -11.81 6.03
N LEU A 168 -8.36 -11.02 4.95
CA LEU A 168 -7.67 -11.43 3.73
C LEU A 168 -6.16 -11.63 3.94
N LEU A 169 -5.52 -10.81 4.77
CA LEU A 169 -4.12 -10.98 5.16
C LEU A 169 -3.94 -12.25 6.00
N GLU A 170 -4.78 -12.47 7.01
CA GLU A 170 -4.72 -13.68 7.85
C GLU A 170 -4.89 -14.96 7.03
N GLU A 171 -5.85 -14.99 6.11
CA GLU A 171 -6.06 -16.08 5.17
C GLU A 171 -4.83 -16.32 4.28
N ALA A 172 -4.26 -15.25 3.72
CA ALA A 172 -3.07 -15.35 2.86
C ALA A 172 -1.87 -15.95 3.61
N LEU A 173 -1.64 -15.53 4.85
CA LEU A 173 -0.57 -16.05 5.68
C LEU A 173 -0.85 -17.50 6.14
N ALA A 174 -2.10 -17.83 6.47
CA ALA A 174 -2.46 -19.21 6.83
C ALA A 174 -2.28 -20.19 5.65
N GLU A 175 -2.65 -19.78 4.43
CA GLU A 175 -2.41 -20.56 3.21
C GLU A 175 -0.91 -20.74 2.94
N HIS A 176 -0.10 -19.72 3.20
CA HIS A 176 1.35 -19.79 3.10
C HIS A 176 1.96 -20.75 4.12
N ASP A 177 1.55 -20.66 5.39
CA ASP A 177 2.00 -21.56 6.46
C ASP A 177 1.67 -23.02 6.12
N GLN A 178 0.46 -23.28 5.61
CA GLN A 178 0.04 -24.62 5.19
C GLN A 178 0.91 -25.15 4.03
N GLN A 179 1.26 -24.29 3.07
CA GLN A 179 2.13 -24.66 1.95
C GLN A 179 3.55 -24.97 2.41
N LEU A 180 4.09 -24.21 3.36
CA LEU A 180 5.41 -24.46 3.95
C LEU A 180 5.41 -25.78 4.73
N ALA A 181 4.42 -26.01 5.59
CA ALA A 181 4.29 -27.25 6.35
C ALA A 181 4.16 -28.48 5.43
N LYS A 182 3.40 -28.36 4.33
CA LYS A 182 3.29 -29.43 3.32
C LYS A 182 4.63 -29.71 2.64
N GLN A 183 5.38 -28.66 2.28
CA GLN A 183 6.71 -28.80 1.69
C GLN A 183 7.69 -29.44 2.66
N GLU A 184 7.71 -29.01 3.92
CA GLU A 184 8.57 -29.59 4.95
C GLU A 184 8.24 -31.07 5.21
N ALA A 185 6.96 -31.41 5.35
CA ALA A 185 6.52 -32.79 5.51
C ALA A 185 6.92 -33.66 4.31
N LEU A 186 6.80 -33.13 3.09
CA LEU A 186 7.25 -33.81 1.86
C LEU A 186 8.75 -34.09 1.89
N LEU A 187 9.55 -33.07 2.24
CA LEU A 187 11.01 -33.15 2.27
C LEU A 187 11.50 -34.08 3.39
N SER A 188 10.85 -34.06 4.54
CA SER A 188 11.10 -34.97 5.66
C SER A 188 10.76 -36.42 5.31
N ALA A 189 9.56 -36.65 4.73
CA ALA A 189 9.16 -37.98 4.26
C ALA A 189 10.12 -38.52 3.19
N PHE A 190 10.55 -37.67 2.25
CA PHE A 190 11.54 -38.05 1.24
C PHE A 190 12.87 -38.46 1.88
N GLY A 191 13.42 -37.61 2.76
CA GLY A 191 14.68 -37.88 3.44
C GLY A 191 14.66 -39.16 4.28
N ASN A 192 13.53 -39.47 4.93
CA ASN A 192 13.36 -40.68 5.73
C ASN A 192 13.10 -41.94 4.89
N SER A 193 12.68 -41.80 3.64
CA SER A 193 12.32 -42.95 2.79
C SER A 193 13.52 -43.71 2.24
N GLY A 194 14.67 -43.05 2.07
CA GLY A 194 15.84 -43.60 1.39
C GLY A 194 15.62 -43.93 -0.09
N LYS A 195 14.52 -43.46 -0.69
CA LYS A 195 14.12 -43.76 -2.06
C LYS A 195 14.65 -42.73 -3.06
N THR A 196 14.69 -43.11 -4.33
CA THR A 196 14.85 -42.16 -5.43
C THR A 196 13.61 -41.25 -5.56
N VAL A 197 13.74 -40.14 -6.30
CA VAL A 197 12.64 -39.18 -6.51
C VAL A 197 11.46 -39.84 -7.21
N GLU A 198 11.76 -40.68 -8.21
CA GLU A 198 10.79 -41.42 -9.00
C GLU A 198 10.02 -42.42 -8.12
N GLU A 199 10.72 -43.26 -7.36
CA GLU A 199 10.10 -44.25 -6.46
C GLU A 199 9.27 -43.61 -5.34
N PHE A 200 9.72 -42.45 -4.83
CA PHE A 200 8.99 -41.71 -3.82
C PHE A 200 7.72 -41.06 -4.40
N ALA A 201 7.83 -40.44 -5.57
CA ALA A 201 6.70 -39.83 -6.26
C ALA A 201 5.62 -40.87 -6.60
N ASP A 202 6.03 -42.03 -7.14
CA ASP A 202 5.13 -43.14 -7.45
C ASP A 202 4.39 -43.65 -6.20
N MET A 203 5.08 -43.75 -5.06
CA MET A 203 4.48 -44.22 -3.79
C MET A 203 3.37 -43.30 -3.27
N TYR A 204 3.52 -42.00 -3.44
CA TYR A 204 2.56 -41.00 -2.94
C TYR A 204 1.63 -40.45 -4.03
N GLY A 205 1.72 -40.97 -5.26
CA GLY A 205 0.94 -40.49 -6.41
C GLY A 205 1.24 -39.02 -6.75
N LEU A 206 2.50 -38.60 -6.60
CA LEU A 206 2.97 -37.24 -6.88
C LEU A 206 3.63 -37.18 -8.26
N ASP A 207 3.75 -35.99 -8.84
CA ASP A 207 4.60 -35.78 -10.02
C ASP A 207 6.07 -35.74 -9.57
N PRO A 208 6.97 -36.57 -10.15
CA PRO A 208 8.41 -36.54 -9.84
C PRO A 208 9.03 -35.15 -10.01
N ARG A 209 8.52 -34.34 -10.95
CA ARG A 209 9.01 -32.97 -11.19
C ARG A 209 8.69 -32.04 -10.03
N ASP A 210 7.56 -32.23 -9.35
CA ASP A 210 7.17 -31.41 -8.21
C ASP A 210 8.03 -31.74 -6.99
N VAL A 211 8.33 -33.03 -6.77
CA VAL A 211 9.25 -33.49 -5.72
C VAL A 211 10.67 -32.97 -5.99
N ALA A 212 11.17 -33.10 -7.23
CA ALA A 212 12.48 -32.57 -7.63
C ALA A 212 12.59 -31.05 -7.44
N ARG A 213 11.53 -30.29 -7.78
CA ARG A 213 11.50 -28.84 -7.60
C ARG A 213 11.54 -28.45 -6.13
N ALA A 214 10.79 -29.15 -5.27
CA ALA A 214 10.80 -28.90 -3.83
C ALA A 214 12.21 -29.15 -3.24
N LEU A 215 12.90 -30.20 -3.68
CA LEU A 215 14.27 -30.52 -3.26
C LEU A 215 15.28 -29.48 -3.74
N ALA A 216 15.23 -29.10 -5.02
CA ALA A 216 16.11 -28.08 -5.60
C ALA A 216 15.94 -26.72 -4.90
N LYS A 217 14.70 -26.35 -4.56
CA LYS A 217 14.42 -25.12 -3.81
C LYS A 217 15.09 -25.16 -2.42
N LYS A 218 15.00 -26.28 -1.70
CA LYS A 218 15.67 -26.45 -0.40
C LYS A 218 17.20 -26.35 -0.52
N GLN A 219 17.79 -26.92 -1.56
CA GLN A 219 19.23 -26.88 -1.81
C GLN A 219 19.72 -25.46 -2.12
N GLY A 220 19.01 -24.71 -2.97
CA GLY A 220 19.35 -23.31 -3.26
C GLY A 220 19.20 -22.37 -2.06
N LEU A 221 18.24 -22.65 -1.16
CA LEU A 221 18.13 -21.95 0.14
C LEU A 221 19.33 -22.25 1.06
N ALA A 222 19.84 -23.49 1.07
CA ALA A 222 20.99 -23.87 1.90
C ALA A 222 22.33 -23.30 1.39
N GLU A 223 22.47 -23.08 0.07
CA GLU A 223 23.68 -22.47 -0.52
C GLU A 223 23.73 -20.94 -0.38
N THR A 224 22.59 -20.28 -0.11
CA THR A 224 22.54 -18.82 0.09
C THR A 224 22.81 -18.42 1.55
N ASP A 225 22.78 -19.38 2.47
CA ASP A 225 22.97 -19.19 3.92
C ASP A 225 24.39 -19.61 4.40
N GLN A 226 25.33 -19.77 3.46
CA GLN A 226 26.78 -20.01 3.69
C GLN A 226 27.62 -18.83 3.20
#